data_AF-A0A954S7F5-F1
#
_entry.id   AF-A0A954S7F5-F1
#
_cell.length_a   1.000
_cell.length_b   1.000
_cell.length_c   1.000
_cell.angle_alpha   90.00
_cell.angle_beta   90.00
_cell.angle_gamma   90.00
#
_symmetry.space_group_name_H-M   'P 1'
#
loop_
_entity.id
_entity.type
_entity.pdbx_description
1 polymer ?
#
loop_
_entity_poly.entity_id
_entity_poly.type
_entity_poly.pdbx_seq_one_letter_code
_entity_poly.pdbx_strand_id
1 'polypeptide(L)'
;MRIVLAAVAGAFVVYVWGVLAWLVLPLHANTLGQLPAGDMVANLLMESGTKTGAYSYPFPDAHEPNARPEDQKAAWDEFTRRHEQGPIFSIYYQAAGSPPMGPDVMGRGFAIDLISSLLAVLIVAPLAQAGASFWQRWKTVFCLGLFASFVSYGALWNWMLFPSKFIVDMMLDVTICWTLAGCVIAAILKAPAPTAAPTTTPTAASHA
;
A
#
# COMPACT_ATOMS: atom_id res chain seq x y z
N MET A 1 2.80 26.62 1.89
CA MET A 1 1.99 26.41 0.65
C MET A 1 2.47 25.25 -0.21
N ARG A 2 3.76 25.13 -0.58
CA ARG A 2 4.26 24.05 -1.46
C ARG A 2 4.03 22.62 -0.93
N ILE A 3 4.12 22.42 0.38
CA ILE A 3 3.84 21.11 1.03
C ILE A 3 2.39 20.68 0.79
N VAL A 4 1.43 21.55 1.15
CA VAL A 4 -0.01 21.27 0.96
C VAL A 4 -0.33 21.04 -0.52
N LEU A 5 0.20 21.89 -1.41
CA LEU A 5 0.00 21.73 -2.85
C LEU A 5 0.58 20.40 -3.37
N ALA A 6 1.78 20.02 -2.94
CA ALA A 6 2.39 18.75 -3.34
C ALA A 6 1.60 17.54 -2.82
N ALA A 7 1.05 17.63 -1.60
CA ALA A 7 0.25 16.56 -1.01
C ALA A 7 -1.07 16.37 -1.76
N VAL A 8 -1.78 17.47 -2.05
CA VAL A 8 -3.05 17.40 -2.81
C VAL A 8 -2.81 16.92 -4.25
N ALA A 9 -1.77 17.44 -4.92
CA ALA A 9 -1.46 17.04 -6.29
C ALA A 9 -0.99 15.59 -6.38
N GLY A 10 -0.17 15.13 -5.42
CA GLY A 10 0.25 13.73 -5.35
C GLY A 10 -0.93 12.80 -5.08
N ALA A 11 -1.82 13.15 -4.14
CA ALA A 11 -3.03 12.39 -3.86
C ALA A 11 -3.95 12.28 -5.09
N PHE A 12 -4.10 13.37 -5.84
CA PHE A 12 -4.89 13.35 -7.08
C PHE A 12 -4.29 12.39 -8.13
N VAL A 13 -2.95 12.37 -8.27
CA VAL A 13 -2.29 11.42 -9.18
C VAL A 13 -2.51 9.97 -8.73
N VAL A 14 -2.36 9.69 -7.42
CA VAL A 14 -2.60 8.35 -6.84
C VAL A 14 -4.04 7.92 -7.11
N TYR A 15 -5.01 8.79 -6.83
CA TYR A 15 -6.43 8.50 -7.02
C TYR A 15 -6.78 8.24 -8.48
N VAL A 16 -6.32 9.10 -9.40
CA VAL A 16 -6.56 8.93 -10.85
C VAL A 16 -5.87 7.66 -11.36
N TRP A 17 -4.64 7.38 -10.92
CA TRP A 17 -3.96 6.14 -11.27
C TRP A 17 -4.75 4.92 -10.80
N GLY A 18 -5.26 4.92 -9.57
CA GLY A 18 -6.10 3.83 -9.05
C GLY A 18 -7.32 3.58 -9.93
N VAL A 19 -8.05 4.64 -10.32
CA VAL A 19 -9.19 4.51 -11.25
C VAL A 19 -8.76 3.91 -12.59
N LEU A 20 -7.66 4.40 -13.17
CA LEU A 20 -7.17 3.90 -14.46
C LEU A 20 -6.71 2.43 -14.38
N ALA A 21 -5.94 2.08 -13.35
CA ALA A 21 -5.41 0.74 -13.13
C ALA A 21 -6.52 -0.31 -12.97
N TRP A 22 -7.60 0.04 -12.26
CA TRP A 22 -8.70 -0.87 -11.96
C TRP A 22 -9.81 -0.91 -13.02
N LEU A 23 -10.13 0.22 -13.66
CA LEU A 23 -11.29 0.31 -14.55
C LEU A 23 -10.96 0.41 -16.03
N VAL A 24 -9.75 0.85 -16.39
CA VAL A 24 -9.40 1.19 -17.79
C VAL A 24 -8.31 0.28 -18.32
N LEU A 25 -7.28 0.01 -17.52
CA LEU A 25 -6.15 -0.81 -17.91
C LEU A 25 -6.38 -2.29 -17.55
N PRO A 26 -5.85 -3.25 -18.33
CA PRO A 26 -5.96 -4.67 -18.02
C PRO A 26 -4.99 -5.13 -16.90
N LEU A 27 -4.52 -4.21 -16.05
CA LEU A 27 -3.51 -4.51 -15.03
C LEU A 27 -4.06 -5.51 -14.01
N HIS A 28 -5.32 -5.34 -13.61
CA HIS A 28 -6.00 -6.19 -12.63
C HIS A 28 -6.87 -7.29 -13.25
N ALA A 29 -6.77 -7.52 -14.56
CA ALA A 29 -7.62 -8.50 -15.26
C ALA A 29 -7.43 -9.95 -14.79
N ASN A 30 -6.33 -10.24 -14.09
CA ASN A 30 -6.02 -11.58 -13.59
C ASN A 30 -5.76 -11.61 -12.08
N THR A 31 -6.19 -10.60 -11.34
CA THR A 31 -6.02 -10.54 -9.88
C THR A 31 -7.24 -11.12 -9.17
N LEU A 32 -8.44 -10.65 -9.51
CA LEU A 32 -9.70 -11.11 -8.93
C LEU A 32 -10.55 -11.84 -9.96
N GLY A 33 -11.06 -13.00 -9.57
CA GLY A 33 -11.95 -13.83 -10.39
C GLY A 33 -13.26 -14.12 -9.68
N GLN A 34 -14.27 -14.53 -10.46
CA GLN A 34 -15.51 -15.04 -9.89
C GLN A 34 -15.26 -16.38 -9.20
N LEU A 35 -15.75 -16.51 -7.96
CA LEU A 35 -15.71 -17.77 -7.25
C LEU A 35 -16.72 -18.75 -7.88
N PRO A 36 -16.30 -19.96 -8.29
CA PRO A 36 -17.24 -20.98 -8.75
C PRO A 36 -18.28 -21.29 -7.68
N ALA A 37 -19.56 -21.35 -8.07
CA ALA A 37 -20.68 -21.52 -7.14
C ALA A 37 -20.73 -20.48 -6.00
N GLY A 38 -20.36 -19.23 -6.30
CA GLY A 38 -20.28 -18.14 -5.31
C GLY A 38 -21.55 -17.96 -4.45
N ASP A 39 -22.75 -18.05 -5.03
CA ASP A 39 -24.00 -17.93 -4.29
C ASP A 39 -24.18 -19.04 -3.24
N MET A 40 -23.77 -20.26 -3.57
CA MET A 40 -23.83 -21.40 -2.65
C MET A 40 -22.86 -21.19 -1.46
N VAL A 41 -21.64 -20.72 -1.75
CA VAL A 41 -20.65 -20.43 -0.70
C VAL A 41 -21.12 -19.26 0.18
N ALA A 42 -21.68 -18.21 -0.42
CA ALA A 42 -22.22 -17.07 0.30
C ALA A 42 -23.36 -17.47 1.24
N ASN A 43 -24.32 -18.28 0.76
CA ASN A 43 -25.42 -18.79 1.58
C ASN A 43 -24.92 -19.63 2.76
N LEU A 44 -23.94 -20.51 2.53
CA LEU A 44 -23.34 -21.31 3.60
C LEU A 44 -22.73 -20.44 4.70
N LEU A 45 -22.00 -19.38 4.33
CA LEU A 45 -21.38 -18.46 5.29
C LEU A 45 -22.44 -17.68 6.10
N MET A 46 -23.55 -17.31 5.47
CA MET A 46 -24.67 -16.64 6.15
C MET A 46 -25.38 -17.59 7.12
N GLU A 47 -25.73 -18.81 6.68
CA GLU A 47 -26.43 -19.81 7.48
C GLU A 47 -25.59 -20.30 8.67
N SER A 48 -24.27 -20.35 8.53
CA SER A 48 -23.36 -20.69 9.62
C SER A 48 -23.21 -19.56 10.66
N GLY A 49 -23.85 -18.40 10.46
CA GLY A 49 -23.74 -17.25 11.35
C GLY A 49 -22.36 -16.58 11.31
N THR A 50 -21.63 -16.69 10.20
CA THR A 50 -20.32 -16.05 10.04
C THR A 50 -20.46 -14.53 10.19
N LYS A 51 -19.57 -13.91 10.98
CA LYS A 51 -19.57 -12.46 11.21
C LYS A 51 -18.58 -11.79 10.27
N THR A 52 -18.73 -10.47 10.06
CA THR A 52 -17.69 -9.68 9.37
C THR A 52 -16.33 -9.94 10.01
N GLY A 53 -15.34 -10.31 9.20
CA GLY A 53 -14.02 -10.69 9.69
C GLY A 53 -13.09 -11.26 8.62
N ALA A 54 -11.88 -11.56 9.05
CA ALA A 54 -10.88 -12.28 8.27
C ALA A 54 -10.73 -13.69 8.82
N TYR A 55 -10.83 -14.68 7.94
CA TYR A 55 -10.78 -16.10 8.27
C TYR A 55 -9.73 -16.77 7.39
N SER A 56 -9.05 -17.78 7.94
CA SER A 56 -8.14 -18.64 7.18
C SER A 56 -8.52 -20.09 7.41
N TYR A 57 -8.32 -20.92 6.41
CA TYR A 57 -8.49 -22.36 6.48
C TYR A 57 -7.26 -23.07 5.92
N PRO A 58 -6.75 -24.11 6.59
CA PRO A 58 -7.03 -24.41 8.00
C PRO A 58 -6.46 -23.31 8.90
N PHE A 59 -6.94 -23.23 10.14
CA PHE A 59 -6.36 -22.37 11.17
C PHE A 59 -6.41 -23.14 12.50
N PRO A 60 -5.36 -23.07 13.35
CA PRO A 60 -5.38 -23.79 14.60
C PRO A 60 -6.39 -23.14 15.56
N ASP A 61 -7.18 -23.96 16.25
CA ASP A 61 -8.05 -23.50 17.35
C ASP A 61 -7.25 -23.13 18.63
N ALA A 62 -5.94 -22.89 18.50
CA ALA A 62 -4.96 -22.95 19.58
C ALA A 62 -4.85 -21.69 20.46
N HIS A 63 -5.85 -20.82 20.46
CA HIS A 63 -5.86 -19.59 21.27
C HIS A 63 -6.85 -19.62 22.44
N GLU A 64 -7.18 -20.80 22.94
CA GLU A 64 -7.82 -21.01 24.25
C GLU A 64 -6.81 -20.63 25.37
N PRO A 65 -7.03 -19.54 26.14
CA PRO A 65 -6.05 -19.02 27.11
C PRO A 65 -5.64 -20.00 28.22
N ASN A 66 -6.31 -21.15 28.34
CA ASN A 66 -6.09 -22.16 29.37
C ASN A 66 -5.99 -23.60 28.79
N ALA A 67 -5.74 -23.77 27.49
CA ALA A 67 -5.59 -25.11 26.91
C ALA A 67 -4.39 -25.85 27.52
N ARG A 68 -4.57 -27.13 27.83
CA ARG A 68 -3.45 -27.95 28.33
C ARG A 68 -2.39 -28.11 27.22
N PRO A 69 -1.10 -28.28 27.57
CA PRO A 69 -0.03 -28.43 26.58
C PRO A 69 -0.27 -29.55 25.55
N GLU A 70 -0.89 -30.66 25.97
CA GLU A 70 -1.24 -31.79 25.09
C GLU A 70 -2.31 -31.40 24.06
N ASP A 71 -3.33 -30.64 24.49
CA ASP A 71 -4.42 -30.18 23.62
C ASP A 71 -3.88 -29.19 22.57
N GLN A 72 -2.93 -28.32 22.96
CA GLN A 72 -2.26 -27.40 22.02
C GLN A 72 -1.42 -28.15 20.98
N LYS A 73 -0.67 -29.18 21.40
CA LYS A 73 0.12 -30.00 20.48
C LYS A 73 -0.78 -30.72 19.48
N ALA A 74 -1.88 -31.33 19.94
CA ALA A 74 -2.82 -32.02 19.07
C ALA A 74 -3.47 -31.07 18.05
N ALA A 75 -3.85 -29.85 18.48
CA ALA A 75 -4.38 -28.82 17.58
C ALA A 75 -3.36 -28.39 16.51
N TRP A 76 -2.08 -28.25 16.91
CA TRP A 76 -1.01 -27.91 15.97
C TRP A 76 -0.67 -29.04 14.99
N ASP A 77 -0.66 -30.28 15.46
CA ASP A 77 -0.45 -31.46 14.61
C ASP A 77 -1.58 -31.60 13.57
N GLU A 78 -2.84 -31.40 13.99
CA GLU A 78 -3.99 -31.44 13.08
C GLU A 78 -3.99 -30.27 12.09
N PHE A 79 -3.66 -29.06 12.55
CA PHE A 79 -3.46 -27.91 11.66
C PHE A 79 -2.39 -28.21 10.61
N THR A 80 -1.22 -28.69 11.04
CA THR A 80 -0.10 -29.02 10.14
C THR A 80 -0.54 -30.05 9.11
N ARG A 81 -1.19 -31.13 9.56
CA ARG A 81 -1.71 -32.19 8.69
C ARG A 81 -2.70 -31.65 7.65
N ARG A 82 -3.67 -30.82 8.05
CA ARG A 82 -4.64 -30.21 7.11
C ARG A 82 -3.98 -29.21 6.18
N HIS A 83 -3.00 -28.45 6.67
CA HIS A 83 -2.31 -27.44 5.88
C HIS A 83 -1.44 -28.11 4.81
N GLU A 84 -0.78 -29.23 5.13
CA GLU A 84 -0.02 -30.03 4.15
C GLU A 84 -0.93 -30.69 3.10
N GLN A 85 -2.16 -31.07 3.49
CA GLN A 85 -3.13 -31.68 2.58
C GLN A 85 -3.90 -30.66 1.72
N GLY A 86 -4.06 -29.44 2.22
CA GLY A 86 -4.93 -28.41 1.64
C GLY A 86 -6.44 -28.74 1.74
N PRO A 87 -7.31 -27.88 1.21
CA PRO A 87 -6.99 -26.58 0.60
C PRO A 87 -6.54 -25.54 1.64
N ILE A 88 -5.77 -24.54 1.18
CA ILE A 88 -5.37 -23.37 1.98
C ILE A 88 -6.00 -22.13 1.36
N PHE A 89 -6.73 -21.35 2.16
CA PHE A 89 -7.32 -20.10 1.69
C PHE A 89 -7.65 -19.16 2.83
N SER A 90 -7.86 -17.89 2.49
CA SER A 90 -8.40 -16.89 3.39
C SER A 90 -9.67 -16.27 2.81
N ILE A 91 -10.60 -15.92 3.69
CA ILE A 91 -11.85 -15.24 3.35
C ILE A 91 -11.88 -13.92 4.12
N TYR A 92 -12.03 -12.81 3.39
CA TYR A 92 -12.40 -11.52 3.95
C TYR A 92 -13.90 -11.34 3.77
N TYR A 93 -14.66 -11.61 4.81
CA TYR A 93 -16.12 -11.65 4.75
C TYR A 93 -16.74 -10.37 5.30
N GLN A 94 -17.73 -9.85 4.58
CA GLN A 94 -18.58 -8.75 5.02
C GLN A 94 -20.02 -9.25 5.06
N ALA A 95 -20.61 -9.30 6.25
CA ALA A 95 -21.99 -9.78 6.41
C ALA A 95 -23.02 -8.79 5.86
N ALA A 96 -22.70 -7.49 5.90
CA ALA A 96 -23.53 -6.44 5.32
C ALA A 96 -23.04 -6.09 3.91
N GLY A 97 -23.97 -6.00 2.96
CA GLY A 97 -23.69 -5.50 1.62
C GLY A 97 -23.50 -3.98 1.57
N SER A 98 -22.84 -3.50 0.53
CA SER A 98 -22.70 -2.08 0.23
C SER A 98 -22.59 -1.84 -1.28
N PRO A 99 -22.92 -0.62 -1.77
CA PRO A 99 -22.65 -0.27 -3.16
C PRO A 99 -21.13 -0.31 -3.45
N PRO A 100 -20.68 -0.92 -4.55
CA PRO A 100 -19.24 -1.12 -4.83
C PRO A 100 -18.48 0.20 -5.02
N MET A 101 -19.17 1.25 -5.46
CA MET A 101 -18.61 2.58 -5.70
C MET A 101 -19.42 3.68 -5.00
N GLY A 102 -19.84 3.40 -3.75
CA GLY A 102 -20.56 4.37 -2.92
C GLY A 102 -19.73 5.64 -2.63
N PRO A 103 -20.36 6.81 -2.43
CA PRO A 103 -19.67 8.07 -2.11
C PRO A 103 -18.77 7.98 -0.86
N ASP A 104 -19.15 7.16 0.11
CA ASP A 104 -18.41 6.91 1.35
C ASP A 104 -17.12 6.12 1.10
N VAL A 105 -17.16 5.11 0.22
CA VAL A 105 -15.97 4.35 -0.20
C VAL A 105 -15.02 5.27 -0.98
N MET A 106 -15.55 6.03 -1.94
CA MET A 106 -14.74 6.95 -2.76
C MET A 106 -14.11 8.07 -1.93
N GLY A 107 -14.89 8.68 -1.03
CA GLY A 107 -14.40 9.73 -0.15
C GLY A 107 -13.33 9.23 0.83
N ARG A 108 -13.52 8.04 1.44
CA ARG A 108 -12.50 7.42 2.29
C ARG A 108 -11.25 7.05 1.49
N GLY A 109 -11.41 6.52 0.28
CA GLY A 109 -10.29 6.22 -0.62
C GLY A 109 -9.43 7.45 -0.89
N PHE A 110 -10.05 8.56 -1.32
CA PHE A 110 -9.32 9.81 -1.55
C PHE A 110 -8.67 10.36 -0.26
N ALA A 111 -9.31 10.23 0.90
CA ALA A 111 -8.72 10.64 2.17
C ALA A 111 -7.47 9.81 2.52
N ILE A 112 -7.48 8.50 2.25
CA ILE A 112 -6.32 7.62 2.40
C ILE A 112 -5.19 8.06 1.45
N ASP A 113 -5.51 8.36 0.19
CA ASP A 113 -4.54 8.84 -0.80
C ASP A 113 -3.92 10.18 -0.38
N LEU A 114 -4.74 11.08 0.17
CA LEU A 114 -4.30 12.37 0.69
C LEU A 114 -3.34 12.23 1.88
N ILE A 115 -3.68 11.38 2.84
CA ILE A 115 -2.81 11.09 3.98
C ILE A 115 -1.50 10.45 3.51
N SER A 116 -1.58 9.47 2.61
CA SER A 116 -0.42 8.77 2.08
C SER A 116 0.51 9.71 1.31
N SER A 117 -0.05 10.57 0.45
CA SER A 117 0.72 11.57 -0.28
C SER A 117 1.32 12.63 0.64
N LEU A 118 0.62 13.03 1.70
CA LEU A 118 1.15 13.95 2.70
C LEU A 118 2.36 13.33 3.40
N LEU A 119 2.30 12.05 3.80
CA LEU A 119 3.43 11.35 4.42
C LEU A 119 4.64 11.31 3.48
N ALA A 120 4.45 10.97 2.20
CA ALA A 120 5.53 11.01 1.21
C ALA A 120 6.14 12.41 1.06
N VAL A 121 5.30 13.46 1.03
CA VAL A 121 5.76 14.86 0.98
C VAL A 121 6.55 15.24 2.22
N LEU A 122 6.13 14.82 3.42
CA LEU A 122 6.84 15.11 4.67
C LEU A 122 8.23 14.46 4.70
N ILE A 123 8.40 13.30 4.07
CA ILE A 123 9.70 12.63 3.93
C ILE A 123 10.60 13.38 2.93
N VAL A 124 10.03 13.86 1.83
CA VAL A 124 10.79 14.48 0.72
C VAL A 124 11.09 15.97 0.96
N ALA A 125 10.24 16.67 1.70
CA ALA A 125 10.36 18.12 1.92
C ALA A 125 11.70 18.55 2.55
N PRO A 126 12.24 17.86 3.57
CA PRO A 126 13.57 18.17 4.10
C PRO A 126 14.68 18.02 3.05
N LEU A 127 14.60 17.01 2.18
CA LEU A 127 15.56 16.82 1.08
C LEU A 127 15.49 18.00 0.10
N ALA A 128 14.29 18.46 -0.23
CA ALA A 128 14.11 19.64 -1.06
C ALA A 128 14.76 20.88 -0.41
N GLN A 129 14.54 21.10 0.89
CA GLN A 129 15.14 22.21 1.64
C GLN A 129 16.67 22.13 1.69
N ALA A 130 17.22 20.92 1.77
CA ALA A 130 18.66 20.67 1.72
C ALA A 130 19.28 20.81 0.31
N GLY A 131 18.50 21.26 -0.69
CA GLY A 131 19.00 21.49 -2.04
C GLY A 131 19.07 20.23 -2.91
N ALA A 132 18.44 19.12 -2.51
CA ALA A 132 18.41 17.91 -3.32
C ALA A 132 17.84 18.20 -4.70
N SER A 133 18.39 17.58 -5.74
CA SER A 133 17.91 17.66 -7.12
C SER A 133 16.52 17.04 -7.30
N PHE A 134 15.88 17.31 -8.44
CA PHE A 134 14.63 16.66 -8.83
C PHE A 134 14.74 15.12 -8.74
N TRP A 135 15.81 14.55 -9.31
CA TRP A 135 16.02 13.10 -9.35
C TRP A 135 16.21 12.49 -7.97
N GLN A 136 16.89 13.18 -7.05
CA GLN A 136 17.01 12.72 -5.67
C GLN A 136 15.65 12.65 -4.98
N ARG A 137 14.82 13.70 -5.12
CA ARG A 137 13.47 13.74 -4.54
C ARG A 137 12.54 12.69 -5.15
N TRP A 138 12.55 12.56 -6.48
CA TRP A 138 11.76 11.57 -7.20
C TRP A 138 12.18 10.15 -6.81
N LYS A 139 13.49 9.87 -6.79
CA LYS A 139 14.04 8.57 -6.40
C LYS A 139 13.61 8.19 -4.98
N THR A 140 13.56 9.16 -4.06
CA THR A 140 13.03 8.92 -2.71
C THR A 140 11.58 8.41 -2.76
N VAL A 141 10.68 9.06 -3.51
CA VAL A 141 9.28 8.61 -3.61
C VAL A 141 9.16 7.28 -4.34
N PHE A 142 9.93 7.06 -5.40
CA PHE A 142 10.00 5.76 -6.09
C PHE A 142 10.43 4.64 -5.13
N CYS A 143 11.50 4.85 -4.36
CA CYS A 143 11.97 3.90 -3.35
C CYS A 143 10.92 3.66 -2.25
N LEU A 144 10.16 4.67 -1.84
CA LEU A 144 9.04 4.51 -0.88
C LEU A 144 7.95 3.61 -1.46
N GLY A 145 7.56 3.83 -2.73
CA GLY A 145 6.59 2.98 -3.43
C GLY A 145 7.07 1.54 -3.56
N LEU A 146 8.32 1.34 -3.96
CA LEU A 146 8.93 0.01 -4.07
C LEU A 146 9.01 -0.68 -2.70
N PHE A 147 9.46 0.04 -1.66
CA PHE A 147 9.47 -0.47 -0.29
C PHE A 147 8.07 -0.90 0.17
N ALA A 148 7.06 -0.04 -0.02
CA ALA A 148 5.67 -0.35 0.32
C ALA A 148 5.16 -1.57 -0.43
N SER A 149 5.50 -1.73 -1.72
CA SER A 149 5.10 -2.90 -2.50
C SER A 149 5.62 -4.21 -1.89
N PHE A 150 6.86 -4.26 -1.43
CA PHE A 150 7.45 -5.48 -0.85
C PHE A 150 6.95 -5.75 0.56
N VAL A 151 6.83 -4.72 1.40
CA VAL A 151 6.34 -4.89 2.77
C VAL A 151 4.87 -5.28 2.79
N SER A 152 4.05 -4.71 1.89
CA SER A 152 2.62 -5.04 1.82
C SER A 152 2.34 -6.35 1.11
N TYR A 153 2.95 -6.62 -0.05
CA TYR A 153 2.60 -7.80 -0.86
C TYR A 153 3.62 -8.93 -0.77
N GLY A 154 4.91 -8.64 -0.54
CA GLY A 154 5.90 -9.70 -0.36
C GLY A 154 5.62 -10.56 0.88
N ALA A 155 5.16 -9.94 1.97
CA ALA A 155 4.73 -10.67 3.16
C ALA A 155 3.49 -11.53 2.90
N LEU A 156 2.49 -10.99 2.19
CA LEU A 156 1.29 -11.75 1.81
C LEU A 156 1.63 -12.92 0.88
N TRP A 157 2.57 -12.73 -0.04
CA TRP A 157 3.04 -13.77 -0.95
C TRP A 157 3.68 -14.94 -0.19
N ASN A 158 4.56 -14.64 0.76
CA ASN A 158 5.29 -15.66 1.51
C ASN A 158 4.43 -16.33 2.59
N TRP A 159 3.78 -15.53 3.44
CA TRP A 159 3.12 -16.05 4.64
C TRP A 159 1.67 -16.47 4.41
N MET A 160 0.98 -15.81 3.48
CA MET A 160 -0.45 -16.05 3.23
C MET A 160 -0.71 -16.76 1.89
N LEU A 161 0.36 -17.21 1.21
CA LEU A 161 0.31 -18.02 -0.02
C LEU A 161 -0.53 -17.40 -1.14
N PHE A 162 -0.55 -16.07 -1.24
CA PHE A 162 -1.25 -15.40 -2.32
C PHE A 162 -0.67 -15.80 -3.69
N PRO A 163 -1.51 -15.96 -4.75
CA PRO A 163 -1.02 -16.35 -6.07
C PRO A 163 0.02 -15.36 -6.62
N SER A 164 1.09 -15.87 -7.23
CA SER A 164 2.18 -15.03 -7.75
C SER A 164 1.69 -13.96 -8.74
N LYS A 165 0.71 -14.29 -9.59
CA LYS A 165 0.17 -13.32 -10.55
C LYS A 165 -0.54 -12.15 -9.85
N PHE A 166 -1.35 -12.44 -8.84
CA PHE A 166 -1.98 -11.42 -8.01
C PHE A 166 -0.93 -10.51 -7.40
N ILE A 167 0.09 -11.09 -6.78
CA ILE A 167 1.15 -10.33 -6.09
C ILE A 167 1.93 -9.45 -7.06
N VAL A 168 2.34 -9.99 -8.21
CA VAL A 168 3.10 -9.23 -9.21
C VAL A 168 2.29 -8.05 -9.72
N ASP A 169 1.03 -8.26 -10.09
CA ASP A 169 0.16 -7.19 -10.61
C ASP A 169 -0.06 -6.10 -9.53
N MET A 170 -0.27 -6.47 -8.25
CA MET A 170 -0.41 -5.53 -7.13
C MET A 170 0.89 -4.77 -6.80
N MET A 171 2.05 -5.42 -6.86
CA MET A 171 3.36 -4.77 -6.64
C MET A 171 3.69 -3.79 -7.76
N LEU A 172 3.39 -4.14 -9.01
CA LEU A 172 3.52 -3.26 -10.16
C LEU A 172 2.61 -2.05 -10.04
N ASP A 173 1.35 -2.25 -9.67
CA ASP A 173 0.38 -1.16 -9.45
C ASP A 173 0.94 -0.12 -8.47
N VAL A 174 1.32 -0.55 -7.26
CA VAL A 174 1.86 0.36 -6.23
C VAL A 174 3.16 1.03 -6.70
N THR A 175 4.06 0.29 -7.33
CA THR A 175 5.33 0.85 -7.81
C THR A 175 5.10 1.91 -8.88
N ILE A 176 4.24 1.66 -9.86
CA ILE A 176 3.93 2.62 -10.94
C ILE A 176 3.22 3.84 -10.36
N CYS A 177 2.22 3.62 -9.49
CA CYS A 177 1.47 4.67 -8.82
C CYS A 177 2.40 5.71 -8.17
N TRP A 178 3.31 5.24 -7.31
CA TRP A 178 4.23 6.12 -6.58
C TRP A 178 5.35 6.67 -7.45
N THR A 179 5.69 6.00 -8.55
CA THR A 179 6.58 6.56 -9.57
C THR A 179 5.97 7.81 -10.20
N LEU A 180 4.69 7.75 -10.57
CA LEU A 180 3.94 8.86 -11.17
C LEU A 180 3.70 9.99 -10.16
N ALA A 181 3.22 9.66 -8.96
CA ALA A 181 3.02 10.64 -7.90
C ALA A 181 4.33 11.33 -7.50
N GLY A 182 5.44 10.57 -7.47
CA GLY A 182 6.78 11.07 -7.23
C GLY A 182 7.23 12.15 -8.21
N CYS A 183 6.85 12.05 -9.49
CA CYS A 183 7.17 13.08 -10.48
C CYS A 183 6.55 14.43 -10.10
N VAL A 184 5.27 14.42 -9.73
CA VAL A 184 4.52 15.63 -9.36
C VAL A 184 5.02 16.20 -8.03
N ILE A 185 5.21 15.35 -7.02
CA ILE A 185 5.74 15.76 -5.72
C ILE A 185 7.12 16.39 -5.87
N ALA A 186 8.04 15.74 -6.59
CA ALA A 186 9.40 16.22 -6.80
C ALA A 186 9.46 17.52 -7.61
N ALA A 187 8.51 17.75 -8.54
CA ALA A 187 8.41 18.97 -9.32
C ALA A 187 7.90 20.17 -8.48
N ILE A 188 6.94 19.95 -7.59
CA ILE A 188 6.36 21.00 -6.74
C ILE A 188 7.31 21.39 -5.60
N LEU A 189 7.96 20.41 -4.97
CA LEU A 189 8.93 20.63 -3.89
C LEU A 189 10.29 21.08 -4.46
N LYS A 190 10.36 22.33 -4.92
CA LYS A 190 11.61 22.91 -5.47
C LYS A 190 12.62 23.22 -4.37
N ALA A 191 13.90 23.01 -4.69
CA ALA A 191 15.03 23.42 -3.86
C ALA A 191 15.04 24.95 -3.64
N PRO A 192 15.55 25.44 -2.51
CA PRO A 192 15.87 26.85 -2.34
C PRO A 192 16.83 27.33 -3.43
N ALA A 193 16.70 28.58 -3.85
CA ALA A 193 17.70 29.19 -4.73
C ALA A 193 19.06 29.19 -4.01
N PRO A 194 20.19 29.02 -4.72
CA PRO A 194 21.51 29.16 -4.11
C PRO A 194 21.61 30.54 -3.46
N THR A 195 21.89 30.59 -2.15
CA THR A 195 22.19 31.85 -1.48
C THR A 195 23.42 32.45 -2.18
N ALA A 196 23.29 33.65 -2.73
CA ALA A 196 24.42 34.34 -3.35
C ALA A 196 25.59 34.41 -2.35
N ALA A 197 26.78 34.00 -2.78
CA ALA A 197 27.97 34.06 -1.93
C ALA A 197 28.19 35.50 -1.45
N PRO A 198 28.61 35.73 -0.19
CA PRO A 198 28.97 37.06 0.27
C PRO A 198 30.03 37.63 -0.66
N THR A 199 29.76 38.78 -1.28
CA THR A 199 30.75 39.52 -2.05
C THR A 199 31.91 39.86 -1.12
N THR A 200 33.01 39.12 -1.23
CA THR A 200 34.25 39.48 -0.54
C THR A 200 34.78 40.75 -1.20
N THR A 201 34.54 41.90 -0.59
CA THR A 201 35.17 43.16 -0.99
C THR A 201 36.68 42.97 -0.88
N PRO A 202 37.48 43.21 -1.94
CA PRO A 202 38.93 43.10 -1.83
C PRO A 202 39.43 44.15 -0.84
N THR A 203 40.06 43.70 0.25
CA THR A 203 40.79 44.58 1.16
C THR A 203 41.92 45.23 0.37
N ALA A 204 41.82 46.54 0.15
CA ALA A 204 42.88 47.30 -0.51
C ALA A 204 44.18 47.15 0.28
N ALA A 205 45.21 46.60 -0.37
CA ALA A 205 46.55 46.55 0.19
C ALA A 205 47.06 47.99 0.38
N SER A 206 47.25 48.39 1.63
CA SER A 206 47.97 49.60 2.00
C SER A 206 49.45 49.39 1.72
N HIS A 207 49.97 50.03 0.67
CA HIS A 207 51.40 50.24 0.52
C HIS A 207 51.88 51.26 1.56
N ALA A 208 52.80 50.83 2.42
CA ALA A 208 53.72 51.68 3.16
C ALA A 208 55.06 50.94 3.26
#